data_AF-A0A3M9YX50-F1
#
_entry.id   AF-A0A3M9YX50-F1
#
_cell.length_a   1.000
_cell.length_b   1.000
_cell.length_c   1.000
_cell.angle_alpha   90.00
_cell.angle_beta   90.00
_cell.angle_gamma   90.00
#
_symmetry.space_group_name_H-M   'P 1'
#
loop_
_entity.id
_entity.type
_entity.pdbx_description
1 polymer ?
#
loop_
_entity_poly.entity_id
_entity_poly.type
_entity_poly.pdbx_seq_one_letter_code
_entity_poly.pdbx_strand_id
1 'polypeptide(L)'
;MLAIIALAVGGAAWAFREPINGYGSTAAAYSARVACSCRFVAGRSLDDCAKDKLAGMEAVTLRDNPEAKSVTARFPLVAEATATYREGYGCVLEPYES
;
A
#
# COMPACT_ATOMS: atom_id res chain seq x y z
N MET A 1 -21.99 -24.30 10.71
CA MET A 1 -21.84 -23.37 9.56
C MET A 1 -20.59 -22.49 9.70
N LEU A 2 -20.40 -21.74 10.79
CA LEU A 2 -19.21 -20.89 10.99
C LEU A 2 -17.87 -21.64 10.86
N ALA A 3 -17.75 -22.84 11.44
CA ALA A 3 -16.53 -23.65 11.33
C ALA A 3 -16.21 -24.04 9.87
N ILE A 4 -17.24 -24.32 9.06
CA ILE A 4 -17.06 -24.68 7.64
C ILE A 4 -16.60 -23.45 6.85
N ILE A 5 -17.17 -22.27 7.13
CA ILE A 5 -16.76 -21.01 6.50
C ILE A 5 -15.31 -20.70 6.86
N ALA A 6 -14.94 -20.82 8.14
CA ALA A 6 -13.56 -20.58 8.59
C ALA A 6 -12.56 -21.52 7.89
N LEU A 7 -12.90 -22.81 7.76
CA LEU A 7 -12.05 -23.78 7.04
C LEU A 7 -11.95 -23.46 5.55
N ALA A 8 -13.05 -23.05 4.91
CA ALA A 8 -13.04 -22.68 3.50
C ALA A 8 -12.19 -21.41 3.25
N VAL A 9 -12.35 -20.37 4.07
CA VAL A 9 -11.57 -19.13 3.98
C VAL A 9 -10.10 -19.39 4.27
N GLY A 10 -9.79 -20.16 5.33
CA GLY A 10 -8.41 -20.53 5.66
C GLY A 10 -7.75 -21.36 4.56
N GLY A 11 -8.47 -22.33 3.98
CA GLY A 11 -8.00 -23.14 2.87
C GLY A 11 -7.72 -22.31 1.61
N ALA A 12 -8.62 -21.38 1.27
CA ALA A 12 -8.43 -20.46 0.16
C ALA A 12 -7.24 -19.51 0.40
N ALA A 13 -7.14 -18.90 1.58
CA ALA A 13 -6.03 -18.02 1.94
C ALA A 13 -4.67 -18.73 1.84
N TRP A 14 -4.60 -20.01 2.25
CA TRP A 14 -3.40 -20.81 2.12
C TRP A 14 -3.09 -21.19 0.67
N ALA A 15 -4.08 -21.65 -0.09
CA ALA A 15 -3.93 -22.01 -1.50
C ALA A 15 -3.49 -20.84 -2.38
N PHE A 16 -3.95 -19.63 -2.06
CA PHE A 16 -3.65 -18.39 -2.80
C PHE A 16 -2.62 -17.49 -2.08
N ARG A 17 -1.85 -18.02 -1.12
CA ARG A 17 -0.91 -17.20 -0.32
C ARG A 17 0.09 -16.40 -1.16
N GLU A 18 0.59 -16.99 -2.23
CA GLU A 18 1.64 -16.41 -3.06
C GLU A 18 1.12 -15.25 -3.91
N PRO A 19 0.01 -15.38 -4.67
CA PRO A 19 -0.58 -14.23 -5.34
C PRO A 19 -1.08 -13.16 -4.36
N ILE A 20 -1.65 -13.54 -3.21
CA ILE A 20 -2.07 -12.57 -2.18
C ILE A 20 -0.88 -11.71 -1.74
N ASN A 21 0.25 -12.35 -1.39
CA ASN A 21 1.44 -11.65 -0.96
C ASN A 21 2.04 -10.79 -2.08
N GLY A 22 2.16 -11.33 -3.30
CA GLY A 22 2.74 -10.61 -4.44
C GLY A 22 1.92 -9.37 -4.83
N TYR A 23 0.61 -9.53 -5.02
CA TYR A 23 -0.27 -8.42 -5.39
C TYR A 23 -0.45 -7.44 -4.23
N GLY A 24 -0.60 -7.91 -2.99
CA GLY A 24 -0.71 -7.04 -1.82
C GLY A 24 0.54 -6.17 -1.62
N SER A 25 1.73 -6.76 -1.74
CA SER A 25 3.00 -6.03 -1.63
C SER A 25 3.18 -5.02 -2.76
N THR A 26 2.84 -5.40 -4.00
CA THR A 26 2.89 -4.50 -5.15
C THR A 26 1.90 -3.34 -5.01
N ALA A 27 0.68 -3.62 -4.56
CA ALA A 27 -0.35 -2.62 -4.35
C ALA A 27 0.05 -1.61 -3.27
N ALA A 28 0.63 -2.08 -2.15
CA ALA A 28 1.16 -1.21 -1.12
C ALA A 28 2.32 -0.34 -1.65
N ALA A 29 3.34 -0.95 -2.26
CA ALA A 29 4.51 -0.24 -2.77
C ALA A 29 4.16 0.81 -3.84
N TYR A 30 3.32 0.44 -4.81
CA TYR A 30 2.85 1.37 -5.83
C TYR A 30 2.09 2.54 -5.21
N SER A 31 1.12 2.25 -4.34
CA SER A 31 0.26 3.27 -3.73
C SER A 31 1.07 4.24 -2.87
N ALA A 32 2.05 3.75 -2.09
CA ALA A 32 2.93 4.59 -1.28
C ALA A 32 3.70 5.59 -2.16
N ARG A 33 4.33 5.09 -3.23
CA ARG A 33 5.16 5.94 -4.12
C ARG A 33 4.33 6.99 -4.86
N VAL A 34 3.18 6.58 -5.42
CA VAL A 34 2.30 7.48 -6.17
C VAL A 34 1.68 8.51 -5.23
N ALA A 35 1.14 8.09 -4.10
CA ALA A 35 0.55 9.01 -3.13
C ALA A 35 1.59 9.99 -2.56
N CYS A 36 2.81 9.54 -2.24
CA CYS A 36 3.91 10.44 -1.84
C CYS A 36 4.21 11.47 -2.92
N SER A 37 4.31 11.05 -4.18
CA SER A 37 4.62 11.96 -5.30
C SER A 37 3.50 12.98 -5.48
N CYS A 38 2.26 12.54 -5.47
CA CYS A 38 1.09 13.42 -5.50
C CYS A 38 1.09 14.42 -4.31
N ARG A 39 1.42 13.95 -3.10
CA ARG A 39 1.36 14.74 -1.87
C ARG A 39 2.48 15.79 -1.75
N PHE A 40 3.72 15.40 -2.03
CA PHE A 40 4.90 16.21 -1.74
C PHE A 40 5.57 16.81 -2.98
N VAL A 41 5.37 16.22 -4.17
CA VAL A 41 5.86 16.79 -5.43
C VAL A 41 4.78 17.66 -6.07
N ALA A 42 3.55 17.15 -6.18
CA ALA A 42 2.44 17.91 -6.78
C ALA A 42 1.68 18.79 -5.77
N GLY A 43 1.91 18.63 -4.46
CA GLY A 43 1.34 19.50 -3.43
C GLY A 43 -0.16 19.31 -3.17
N ARG A 44 -0.74 18.17 -3.57
CA ARG A 44 -2.17 17.85 -3.36
C ARG A 44 -2.41 17.31 -1.95
N SER A 45 -3.67 17.30 -1.49
CA SER A 45 -4.03 16.64 -0.23
C SER A 45 -3.98 15.11 -0.37
N LEU A 46 -3.75 14.38 0.73
CA LEU A 46 -3.71 12.92 0.68
C LEU A 46 -5.04 12.30 0.21
N ASP A 47 -6.18 12.89 0.60
CA ASP A 47 -7.51 12.44 0.15
C ASP A 47 -7.69 12.54 -1.36
N ASP A 48 -7.11 13.57 -1.98
CA ASP A 48 -7.13 13.70 -3.43
C ASP A 48 -6.17 12.71 -4.09
N CYS A 49 -5.00 12.48 -3.49
CA CYS A 49 -4.04 11.46 -3.94
C CYS A 49 -4.58 10.03 -3.87
N ALA A 50 -5.51 9.73 -2.95
CA ALA A 50 -6.13 8.41 -2.85
C ALA A 50 -6.89 8.01 -4.13
N LYS A 51 -7.29 8.97 -4.97
CA LYS A 51 -7.95 8.74 -6.26
C LYS A 51 -7.00 8.25 -7.35
N ASP A 52 -5.68 8.41 -7.15
CA ASP A 52 -4.65 7.99 -8.12
C ASP A 52 -4.30 6.49 -7.97
N LYS A 53 -4.94 5.80 -7.01
CA LYS A 53 -4.88 4.34 -6.87
C LYS A 53 -5.47 3.67 -8.11
N LEU A 54 -4.83 2.60 -8.56
CA LEU A 54 -5.34 1.80 -9.68
C LEU A 54 -6.54 0.95 -9.24
N ALA A 55 -7.35 0.53 -10.21
CA ALA A 55 -8.42 -0.43 -9.97
C ALA A 55 -7.86 -1.70 -9.31
N GLY A 56 -8.55 -2.22 -8.29
CA GLY A 56 -8.08 -3.34 -7.47
C GLY A 56 -7.23 -2.95 -6.25
N MET A 57 -6.94 -1.65 -6.05
CA MET A 57 -6.22 -1.14 -4.87
C MET A 57 -7.15 -0.45 -3.85
N GLU A 58 -8.46 -0.73 -3.92
CA GLU A 58 -9.46 -0.12 -3.03
C GLU A 58 -9.19 -0.44 -1.56
N ALA A 59 -8.71 -1.66 -1.30
CA ALA A 59 -8.35 -2.13 0.03
C ALA A 59 -7.11 -1.43 0.62
N VAL A 60 -6.27 -0.80 -0.20
CA VAL A 60 -5.06 -0.11 0.28
C VAL A 60 -5.44 1.17 1.02
N THR A 61 -5.00 1.27 2.27
CA THR A 61 -5.11 2.50 3.07
C THR A 61 -3.83 3.31 2.97
N LEU A 62 -3.95 4.63 3.07
CA LEU A 62 -2.83 5.58 3.02
C LEU A 62 -2.75 6.34 4.34
N ARG A 63 -1.52 6.60 4.80
CA ARG A 63 -1.23 7.42 5.97
C ARG A 63 -0.16 8.45 5.63
N ASP A 64 -0.47 9.71 5.88
CA ASP A 64 0.47 10.82 5.67
C ASP A 64 1.37 10.99 6.90
N ASN A 65 2.65 11.31 6.67
CA ASN A 65 3.58 11.82 7.66
C ASN A 65 4.26 13.08 7.11
N PRO A 66 3.67 14.26 7.33
CA PRO A 66 4.19 15.51 6.80
C PRO A 66 5.57 15.90 7.35
N GLU A 67 5.88 15.52 8.60
CA GLU A 67 7.16 15.84 9.26
C GLU A 67 8.32 15.08 8.59
N ALA A 68 8.14 13.78 8.37
CA ALA A 68 9.12 12.96 7.65
C ALA A 68 9.05 13.11 6.13
N LYS A 69 8.05 13.85 5.62
CA LYS A 69 7.68 13.94 4.20
C LYS A 69 7.51 12.56 3.56
N SER A 70 6.76 11.70 4.21
CA SER A 70 6.53 10.32 3.76
C SER A 70 5.06 9.95 3.74
N VAL A 71 4.72 8.97 2.89
CA VAL A 71 3.40 8.33 2.86
C VAL A 71 3.59 6.84 3.01
N THR A 72 2.85 6.26 3.96
CA THR A 72 2.77 4.82 4.18
C THR A 72 1.48 4.27 3.58
N ALA A 73 1.58 3.23 2.77
CA ALA A 73 0.44 2.51 2.23
C ALA A 73 0.39 1.09 2.79
N ARG A 74 -0.79 0.65 3.22
CA ARG A 74 -1.00 -0.67 3.81
C ARG A 74 -2.03 -1.46 3.02
N PHE A 75 -1.65 -2.66 2.59
CA PHE A 75 -2.61 -3.68 2.17
C PHE A 75 -2.98 -4.53 3.40
N PRO A 76 -4.27 -4.63 3.76
CA PRO A 76 -4.68 -5.22 5.03
C PRO A 76 -4.10 -6.62 5.25
N LEU A 77 -3.44 -6.82 6.39
CA LEU A 77 -2.89 -8.12 6.86
C LEU A 77 -1.78 -8.74 5.97
N VAL A 78 -1.38 -8.10 4.87
CA VAL A 78 -0.44 -8.67 3.90
C VAL A 78 0.86 -7.88 3.86
N ALA A 79 0.79 -6.57 3.63
CA ALA A 79 1.97 -5.78 3.35
C ALA A 79 1.79 -4.32 3.74
N GLU A 80 2.91 -3.67 4.04
CA GLU A 80 3.01 -2.23 4.20
C GLU A 80 4.25 -1.75 3.44
N ALA A 81 4.17 -0.56 2.86
CA ALA A 81 5.29 0.10 2.21
C ALA A 81 5.25 1.60 2.48
N THR A 82 6.41 2.21 2.68
CA THR A 82 6.55 3.64 2.89
C THR A 82 7.36 4.24 1.75
N ALA A 83 6.93 5.39 1.24
CA ALA A 83 7.70 6.20 0.32
C ALA A 83 8.00 7.56 0.97
N THR A 84 9.26 7.97 0.89
CA THR A 84 9.76 9.19 1.51
C THR A 84 10.29 10.13 0.44
N TYR A 85 9.84 11.38 0.47
CA TYR A 85 10.31 12.41 -0.43
C TYR A 85 11.75 12.80 -0.11
N ARG A 86 12.59 12.79 -1.15
CA ARG A 86 13.98 13.24 -1.12
C ARG A 86 14.17 14.28 -2.20
N GLU A 87 14.73 15.42 -1.82
CA GLU A 87 15.03 16.49 -2.77
C GLU A 87 15.93 15.99 -3.91
N GLY A 88 15.58 16.33 -5.14
CA GLY A 88 16.26 15.85 -6.36
C GLY A 88 15.85 14.46 -6.86
N TYR A 89 15.52 13.53 -5.96
CA TYR A 89 15.13 12.15 -6.33
C TYR A 89 13.61 11.96 -6.42
N GLY A 90 12.82 12.86 -5.83
CA GLY A 90 11.38 12.71 -5.69
C GLY A 90 11.03 11.71 -4.58
N CYS A 91 9.93 10.99 -4.73
CA CYS A 91 9.51 9.99 -3.74
C CYS A 91 10.15 8.63 -4.01
N VAL A 92 10.91 8.17 -3.02
CA VAL A 92 11.66 6.91 -3.06
C VAL A 92 11.06 5.95 -2.03
N LEU A 93 10.87 4.70 -2.42
CA LEU A 93 10.43 3.67 -1.50
C LEU A 93 11.52 3.38 -0.46
N GLU A 94 11.12 3.17 0.78
CA GLU A 94 11.99 2.65 1.81
C GLU A 94 12.43 1.23 1.47
N PRO A 95 13.59 0.78 1.96
CA PRO A 95 14.05 -0.58 1.76
C PRO A 95 12.98 -1.58 2.15
N TYR A 96 12.81 -2.61 1.34
CA TYR A 96 11.92 -3.70 1.67
C TYR A 96 12.50 -4.50 2.83
N GLU A 97 11.78 -4.55 3.94
CA GLU A 97 12.09 -5.46 5.05
C GLU A 97 11.46 -6.82 4.74
N SER A 98 12.30 -7.84 4.57
CA SER A 98 11.94 -9.22 4.20
C SER A 98 11.47 -10.06 5.37
#